data_AF-A0A131ZUQ3-F1
#
_entry.id   AF-A0A131ZUQ3-F1
#
_cell.length_a   1.000
_cell.length_b   1.000
_cell.length_c   1.000
_cell.angle_alpha   90.00
_cell.angle_beta   90.00
_cell.angle_gamma   90.00
#
_symmetry.space_group_name_H-M   'P 1'
#
loop_
_entity.id
_entity.type
_entity.pdbx_description
1 polymer ?
#
loop_
_entity_poly.entity_id
_entity_poly.type
_entity_poly.pdbx_seq_one_letter_code
_entity_poly.pdbx_strand_id
1 'polypeptide(L)'
;MFFLMCYMFLNLACTVQSILRTPSWRPRFKYYHWSISLAGIFLCLLVMFLSSWIYTLCAMALAAFIYKYIEYRGAEKEWGDGIRGLALSAARFSLLRLEEGPPHTKNWRPQLLCLVKLNPDTLELKNPKILTFASQLKAGKGLTIITSVLSGNFENESGIAQSAKQSLRHSMDKEKVKGFAEVIITKDVTQGLSHIIQTAGLGGLKHNTVLMAWPNKWRHSTSRDKHNRFLSVVRSSTAANAALIVAKGLNMWPENNDRLGGNIDIWWIVHDGGLLILLGYVLSQHRTWKSCKLRVFTVAQLEDNSVQMKKDLEKFLYHLRIEAVVEVIEMSDTDVSAYTYERTVLMEQRTQVLQAYGNELSVINSAEIKPDELNVRRMHTAVRLNEHIITKSHSSKLVIINMPGIPRKITPGSETNYMEFIEVLTEGLERVIMARGAGREVITIFS
;
A
#
# COMPACT_ATOMS: atom_id res chain seq x y z
N MET A 1 -37.87 29.82 -25.27
CA MET A 1 -37.51 28.61 -24.48
C MET A 1 -36.41 27.77 -25.13
N PHE A 2 -36.63 27.17 -26.31
CA PHE A 2 -35.63 26.26 -26.92
C PHE A 2 -34.24 26.88 -27.21
N PHE A 3 -34.17 28.14 -27.66
CA PHE A 3 -32.88 28.82 -27.87
C PHE A 3 -32.10 29.03 -26.57
N LEU A 4 -32.79 29.48 -25.50
CA LEU A 4 -32.18 29.65 -24.16
C LEU A 4 -31.67 28.32 -23.61
N MET A 5 -32.40 27.24 -23.85
CA MET A 5 -32.02 25.89 -23.48
C MET A 5 -30.76 25.41 -24.22
N CYS A 6 -30.62 25.72 -25.52
CA CYS A 6 -29.40 25.43 -26.29
C CYS A 6 -28.19 26.21 -25.73
N TYR A 7 -28.35 27.52 -25.49
CA TYR A 7 -27.30 28.35 -24.90
C TYR A 7 -26.91 27.91 -23.49
N MET A 8 -27.88 27.48 -22.69
CA MET A 8 -27.64 26.90 -21.37
C MET A 8 -26.78 25.64 -21.47
N PHE A 9 -27.11 24.68 -22.35
CA PHE A 9 -26.33 23.44 -22.48
C PHE A 9 -24.93 23.66 -23.04
N LEU A 10 -24.75 24.61 -23.98
CA LEU A 10 -23.43 24.99 -24.46
C LEU A 10 -22.56 25.55 -23.33
N ASN A 11 -23.09 26.49 -22.56
CA ASN A 11 -22.39 27.06 -21.41
C ASN A 11 -22.12 26.01 -20.31
N LEU A 12 -23.07 25.10 -20.08
CA LEU A 12 -22.92 23.97 -19.15
C LEU A 12 -21.80 23.03 -19.59
N ALA A 13 -21.79 22.61 -20.86
CA ALA A 13 -20.76 21.74 -21.41
C ALA A 13 -19.36 22.37 -21.26
N CYS A 14 -19.18 23.64 -21.64
CA CYS A 14 -17.91 24.35 -21.49
C CYS A 14 -17.47 24.45 -20.02
N THR A 15 -18.40 24.71 -19.10
CA THR A 15 -18.10 24.82 -17.66
C THR A 15 -17.67 23.47 -17.08
N VAL A 16 -18.46 22.42 -17.35
CA VAL A 16 -18.22 21.07 -16.86
C VAL A 16 -16.90 20.51 -17.40
N GLN A 17 -16.62 20.67 -18.69
CA GLN A 17 -15.38 20.18 -19.30
C GLN A 17 -14.13 20.89 -18.74
N SER A 18 -14.21 22.19 -18.47
CA SER A 18 -13.12 22.95 -17.82
C SER A 18 -12.88 22.51 -16.38
N ILE A 19 -13.94 22.32 -15.58
CA ILE A 19 -13.81 21.94 -14.16
C ILE A 19 -13.37 20.48 -14.02
N LEU A 20 -13.93 19.58 -14.82
CA LEU A 20 -13.56 18.17 -14.81
C LEU A 20 -12.22 17.89 -15.49
N ARG A 21 -11.59 18.89 -16.12
CA ARG A 21 -10.36 18.75 -16.91
C ARG A 21 -10.49 17.58 -17.89
N THR A 22 -11.49 17.66 -18.76
CA THR A 22 -11.69 16.65 -19.81
C THR A 22 -10.45 16.58 -20.70
N PRO A 23 -9.89 15.38 -21.01
CA PRO A 23 -8.58 15.24 -21.66
C PRO A 23 -8.42 16.00 -23.00
N SER A 24 -9.48 16.05 -23.80
CA SER A 24 -9.50 16.72 -25.11
C SER A 24 -9.86 18.22 -25.06
N TRP A 25 -10.21 18.76 -23.88
CA TRP A 25 -10.68 20.13 -23.74
C TRP A 25 -9.54 21.10 -23.42
N ARG A 26 -9.10 21.89 -24.42
CA ARG A 26 -8.01 22.87 -24.30
C ARG A 26 -8.37 24.18 -25.02
N PRO A 27 -9.24 25.03 -24.44
CA PRO A 27 -9.66 26.27 -25.07
C PRO A 27 -8.46 27.22 -25.21
N ARG A 28 -8.13 27.61 -26.43
CA ARG A 28 -7.01 28.54 -26.75
C ARG A 28 -7.42 30.02 -26.74
N PHE A 29 -8.72 30.31 -26.59
CA PHE A 29 -9.22 31.67 -26.66
C PHE A 29 -8.85 32.48 -25.42
N LYS A 30 -8.24 33.66 -25.62
CA LYS A 30 -7.65 34.48 -24.56
C LYS A 30 -8.63 34.93 -23.48
N TYR A 31 -9.87 35.25 -23.85
CA TYR A 31 -10.88 35.76 -22.91
C TYR A 31 -11.83 34.68 -22.39
N TYR A 32 -11.53 33.41 -22.66
CA TYR A 32 -12.31 32.32 -22.11
C TYR A 32 -11.94 32.08 -20.64
N HIS A 33 -12.93 32.08 -19.76
CA HIS A 33 -12.80 31.61 -18.38
C HIS A 33 -14.08 30.85 -17.99
N TRP A 34 -13.93 29.75 -17.23
CA TRP A 34 -15.04 28.87 -16.87
C TRP A 34 -16.14 29.60 -16.06
N SER A 35 -15.78 30.64 -15.30
CA SER A 35 -16.76 31.43 -14.54
C SER A 35 -17.71 32.24 -15.43
N ILE A 36 -17.26 32.67 -16.61
CA ILE A 36 -18.09 33.42 -17.57
C ILE A 36 -19.15 32.50 -18.15
N SER A 37 -18.77 31.27 -18.53
CA SER A 37 -19.72 30.25 -18.96
C SER A 37 -20.70 29.89 -17.84
N LEU A 38 -20.23 29.75 -16.59
CA LEU A 38 -21.09 29.49 -15.44
C LEU A 38 -22.13 30.59 -15.22
N ALA A 39 -21.73 31.87 -15.31
CA ALA A 39 -22.64 33.00 -15.25
C ALA A 39 -23.69 32.96 -16.38
N GLY A 40 -23.29 32.55 -17.59
CA GLY A 40 -24.19 32.32 -18.71
C GLY A 40 -25.25 31.25 -18.44
N ILE A 41 -24.90 30.16 -17.74
CA ILE A 41 -25.87 29.13 -17.32
C ILE A 41 -26.93 29.73 -16.39
N PHE A 42 -26.49 30.44 -15.35
CA PHE A 42 -27.39 31.06 -14.37
C PHE A 42 -28.33 32.08 -15.02
N LEU A 43 -27.79 32.92 -15.92
CA LEU A 43 -28.59 33.91 -16.64
C LEU A 43 -29.65 33.24 -17.54
N CYS A 44 -29.26 32.19 -18.29
CA CYS A 44 -30.20 31.46 -19.14
C CYS A 44 -31.31 30.78 -18.32
N LEU A 45 -30.95 30.12 -17.20
CA LEU A 45 -31.92 29.51 -16.29
C LEU A 45 -32.88 30.55 -15.70
N LEU A 46 -32.36 31.66 -15.21
CA LEU A 46 -33.17 32.73 -14.60
C LEU A 46 -34.21 33.25 -15.60
N VAL A 47 -33.82 33.56 -16.84
CA VAL A 47 -34.74 34.05 -17.87
C VAL A 47 -35.78 33.00 -18.26
N MET A 48 -35.40 31.71 -18.32
CA MET A 48 -36.35 30.62 -18.59
C MET A 48 -37.42 30.50 -17.48
N PHE A 49 -37.00 30.54 -16.21
CA PHE A 49 -37.94 30.46 -15.08
C PHE A 49 -38.84 31.69 -14.97
N LEU A 50 -38.33 32.90 -15.25
CA LEU A 50 -39.14 34.13 -15.25
C LEU A 50 -40.23 34.12 -16.32
N SER A 51 -39.99 33.50 -17.47
CA SER A 51 -40.99 33.46 -18.54
C SER A 51 -42.06 32.38 -18.33
N SER A 52 -41.68 31.15 -17.99
CA SER A 52 -42.64 30.13 -17.54
C SER A 52 -41.93 28.96 -16.85
N TRP A 53 -42.22 28.77 -15.57
CA TRP A 53 -41.60 27.73 -14.76
C TRP A 53 -42.08 26.32 -15.14
N ILE A 54 -43.36 26.13 -15.49
CA ILE A 54 -43.94 24.82 -15.84
C ILE A 54 -43.31 24.28 -17.14
N TYR A 55 -43.33 25.07 -18.21
CA TYR A 55 -42.74 24.66 -19.49
C TYR A 55 -41.22 24.46 -19.38
N THR A 56 -40.55 25.24 -18.54
CA THR A 56 -39.11 25.08 -18.26
C THR A 56 -38.81 23.73 -17.61
N LEU A 57 -39.57 23.32 -16.59
CA LEU A 57 -39.41 22.01 -15.97
C LEU A 57 -39.66 20.86 -16.96
N CYS A 58 -40.74 20.93 -17.74
CA CYS A 58 -41.04 19.92 -18.76
C CYS A 58 -39.92 19.80 -19.82
N ALA A 59 -39.42 20.94 -20.32
CA ALA A 59 -38.35 20.97 -21.30
C ALA A 59 -37.04 20.42 -20.75
N MET A 60 -36.66 20.77 -19.51
CA MET A 60 -35.46 20.23 -18.87
C MET A 60 -35.56 18.72 -18.64
N ALA A 61 -36.72 18.22 -18.20
CA ALA A 61 -36.95 16.78 -18.03
C ALA A 61 -36.81 16.02 -19.36
N LEU A 62 -37.42 16.53 -20.44
CA LEU A 62 -37.31 15.95 -21.78
C LEU A 62 -35.86 15.94 -22.27
N ALA A 63 -35.12 17.03 -22.09
CA ALA A 63 -33.69 17.06 -22.44
C ALA A 63 -32.87 16.05 -21.64
N ALA A 64 -33.09 15.94 -20.33
CA ALA A 64 -32.38 15.00 -19.49
C ALA A 64 -32.64 13.55 -19.96
N PHE A 65 -33.89 13.25 -20.35
CA PHE A 65 -34.26 11.97 -20.92
C PHE A 65 -33.55 11.71 -22.26
N ILE A 66 -33.58 12.66 -23.20
CA ILE A 66 -32.89 12.54 -24.49
C ILE A 66 -31.37 12.36 -24.29
N TYR A 67 -30.76 13.16 -23.40
CA TYR A 67 -29.35 13.05 -23.07
C TYR A 67 -29.01 11.64 -22.55
N LYS A 68 -29.77 11.13 -21.58
CA LYS A 68 -29.58 9.79 -21.03
C LYS A 68 -29.81 8.68 -22.07
N TYR A 69 -30.78 8.85 -22.95
CA TYR A 69 -31.04 7.93 -24.04
C TYR A 69 -29.86 7.87 -25.04
N ILE A 70 -29.31 9.02 -25.43
CA ILE A 70 -28.12 9.09 -26.29
C ILE A 70 -26.91 8.45 -25.61
N GLU A 71 -26.71 8.73 -24.31
CA GLU A 71 -25.63 8.14 -23.51
C GLU A 71 -25.73 6.60 -23.50
N TYR A 72 -26.94 6.07 -23.27
CA TYR A 72 -27.21 4.63 -23.27
C TYR A 72 -26.97 4.00 -24.65
N ARG A 73 -27.50 4.59 -25.74
CA ARG A 73 -27.31 4.08 -27.10
C ARG A 73 -25.85 4.17 -27.56
N GLY A 74 -25.13 5.20 -27.14
CA GLY A 74 -23.70 5.33 -27.37
C GLY A 74 -22.91 4.23 -26.69
N ALA A 75 -23.21 3.96 -25.41
CA ALA A 75 -22.62 2.88 -24.65
C ALA A 75 -22.94 1.48 -25.23
N GLU A 76 -24.19 1.25 -25.65
CA GLU A 76 -24.62 0.02 -26.31
C GLU A 76 -23.85 -0.22 -27.63
N LYS A 77 -23.60 0.84 -28.41
CA LYS A 77 -22.83 0.74 -29.66
C LYS A 77 -21.33 0.50 -29.43
N GLU A 78 -20.72 1.16 -28.44
CA GLU A 78 -19.28 1.05 -28.19
C GLU A 78 -18.92 -0.28 -27.48
N TRP A 79 -19.80 -0.79 -26.62
CA TRP A 79 -19.49 -1.92 -25.73
C TRP A 79 -20.42 -3.13 -25.89
N GLY A 80 -21.43 -3.07 -26.75
CA GLY A 80 -22.40 -4.16 -27.00
C GLY A 80 -23.51 -4.31 -25.95
N ASP A 81 -23.36 -3.70 -24.77
CA ASP A 81 -24.34 -3.67 -23.67
C ASP A 81 -24.43 -2.24 -23.12
N GLY A 82 -25.62 -1.65 -23.11
CA GLY A 82 -25.81 -0.25 -22.70
C GLY A 82 -25.46 0.03 -21.24
N ILE A 83 -25.86 -0.83 -20.29
CA ILE A 83 -25.62 -0.57 -18.85
C ILE A 83 -24.15 -0.80 -18.51
N ARG A 84 -23.57 -1.90 -18.99
CA ARG A 84 -22.14 -2.20 -18.78
C ARG A 84 -21.25 -1.21 -19.52
N GLY A 85 -21.65 -0.78 -20.71
CA GLY A 85 -20.92 0.20 -21.51
C GLY A 85 -20.83 1.57 -20.84
N LEU A 86 -21.90 2.02 -20.16
CA LEU A 86 -21.86 3.26 -19.37
C LEU A 86 -20.84 3.17 -18.24
N ALA A 87 -20.82 2.05 -17.51
CA ALA A 87 -19.85 1.84 -16.44
C ALA A 87 -18.39 1.77 -16.96
N LEU A 88 -18.16 1.12 -18.10
CA LEU A 88 -16.85 1.03 -18.74
C LEU A 88 -16.35 2.39 -19.23
N SER A 89 -17.24 3.19 -19.84
CA SER A 89 -16.92 4.54 -20.29
C SER A 89 -16.56 5.45 -19.11
N ALA A 90 -17.33 5.40 -18.03
CA ALA A 90 -17.04 6.15 -16.80
C ALA A 90 -15.70 5.72 -16.15
N ALA A 91 -15.40 4.42 -16.14
CA ALA A 91 -14.13 3.90 -15.64
C ALA A 91 -12.94 4.35 -16.48
N ARG A 92 -13.03 4.23 -17.82
CA ARG A 92 -12.00 4.69 -18.76
C ARG A 92 -11.72 6.18 -18.59
N PHE A 93 -12.76 7.01 -18.55
CA PHE A 93 -12.62 8.45 -18.35
C PHE A 93 -11.91 8.78 -17.04
N SER A 94 -12.28 8.10 -15.95
CA SER A 94 -11.68 8.28 -14.64
C SER A 94 -10.20 7.86 -14.62
N LEU A 95 -9.85 6.76 -15.27
CA LEU A 95 -8.47 6.26 -15.35
C LEU A 95 -7.56 7.18 -16.15
N LEU A 96 -8.02 7.66 -17.32
CA LEU A 96 -7.25 8.61 -18.14
C LEU A 96 -7.00 9.92 -17.37
N ARG A 97 -7.98 10.38 -16.60
CA ARG A 97 -7.82 11.57 -15.76
C ARG A 97 -6.83 11.37 -14.61
N LEU A 98 -6.72 10.15 -14.07
CA LEU A 98 -5.73 9.83 -13.03
C LEU A 98 -4.29 9.84 -13.55
N GLU A 99 -4.08 9.68 -14.86
CA GLU A 99 -2.75 9.82 -15.48
C GLU A 99 -2.35 11.29 -15.69
N GLU A 100 -3.33 12.20 -15.76
CA GLU A 100 -3.09 13.63 -15.95
C GLU A 100 -2.68 14.32 -14.63
N GLY A 101 -1.39 14.26 -14.33
CA GLY A 101 -0.73 15.04 -13.27
C GLY A 101 0.10 14.18 -12.31
N PRO A 102 1.06 14.79 -11.59
CA PRO A 102 1.85 14.04 -10.62
C PRO A 102 0.92 13.55 -9.50
N PRO A 103 1.05 12.28 -9.06
CA PRO A 103 0.30 11.81 -7.90
C PRO A 103 0.62 12.71 -6.71
N HIS A 104 -0.41 13.24 -6.05
CA HIS A 104 -0.23 14.06 -4.85
C HIS A 104 0.65 13.34 -3.82
N THR A 105 1.82 13.91 -3.51
CA THR A 105 2.86 13.26 -2.71
C THR A 105 2.61 13.31 -1.21
N LYS A 106 1.69 14.17 -0.72
CA LYS A 106 1.58 14.51 0.71
C LYS A 106 0.66 13.59 1.53
N ASN A 107 -0.12 12.72 0.89
CA ASN A 107 -1.09 11.84 1.56
C ASN A 107 -0.98 10.41 1.06
N TRP A 108 0.10 9.74 1.46
CA TRP A 108 0.25 8.32 1.16
C TRP A 108 -0.82 7.48 1.86
N ARG A 109 -1.44 6.55 1.12
CA ARG A 109 -2.39 5.54 1.63
C ARG A 109 -2.02 4.18 1.02
N PRO A 110 -2.10 3.08 1.79
CA PRO A 110 -1.75 1.76 1.27
C PRO A 110 -2.77 1.29 0.24
N GLN A 111 -2.35 1.05 -0.99
CA GLN A 111 -3.06 0.38 -2.07
C GLN A 111 -2.45 -1.03 -2.20
N LEU A 112 -3.21 -2.04 -1.81
CA LEU A 112 -2.66 -3.37 -1.52
C LEU A 112 -2.61 -4.25 -2.77
N LEU A 113 -1.45 -4.87 -3.01
CA LEU A 113 -1.29 -6.10 -3.77
C LEU A 113 -1.05 -7.24 -2.78
N CYS A 114 -2.07 -8.03 -2.48
CA CYS A 114 -2.00 -9.14 -1.55
C CYS A 114 -1.65 -10.43 -2.28
N LEU A 115 -0.45 -10.94 -2.01
CA LEU A 115 0.06 -12.19 -2.56
C LEU A 115 -0.41 -13.35 -1.69
N VAL A 116 -1.29 -14.18 -2.25
CA VAL A 116 -1.84 -15.36 -1.57
C VAL A 116 -1.35 -16.64 -2.24
N LYS A 117 -1.32 -17.72 -1.46
CA LYS A 117 -0.92 -19.04 -1.96
C LYS A 117 -2.13 -19.96 -1.95
N LEU A 118 -2.44 -20.50 -3.13
CA LEU A 118 -3.44 -21.56 -3.29
C LEU A 118 -2.80 -22.94 -3.16
N ASN A 119 -3.61 -23.91 -2.74
CA ASN A 119 -3.30 -25.33 -2.91
C ASN A 119 -3.42 -25.70 -4.38
N PRO A 120 -2.42 -26.38 -4.99
CA PRO A 120 -2.51 -26.78 -6.39
C PRO A 120 -3.66 -27.77 -6.64
N ASP A 121 -3.90 -28.68 -5.70
CA ASP A 121 -4.88 -29.76 -5.89
C ASP A 121 -6.32 -29.30 -5.58
N THR A 122 -6.53 -28.58 -4.47
CA THR A 122 -7.88 -28.14 -4.06
C THR A 122 -8.26 -26.76 -4.57
N LEU A 123 -7.30 -25.97 -5.06
CA LEU A 123 -7.46 -24.56 -5.45
C LEU A 123 -8.01 -23.65 -4.32
N GLU A 124 -7.91 -24.11 -3.07
CA GLU A 124 -8.29 -23.35 -1.88
C GLU A 124 -7.11 -22.57 -1.31
N LEU A 125 -7.42 -21.51 -0.57
CA LEU A 125 -6.43 -20.64 0.05
C LEU A 125 -5.74 -21.32 1.22
N LYS A 126 -4.40 -21.37 1.22
CA LYS A 126 -3.63 -21.94 2.34
C LYS A 126 -3.83 -21.19 3.66
N ASN A 127 -3.83 -19.85 3.58
CA ASN A 127 -3.90 -18.97 4.75
C ASN A 127 -5.07 -17.97 4.59
N PRO A 128 -6.33 -18.38 4.79
CA PRO A 128 -7.50 -17.51 4.57
C PRO A 128 -7.45 -16.21 5.40
N LYS A 129 -6.84 -16.28 6.59
CA LYS A 129 -6.66 -15.15 7.52
C LYS A 129 -5.91 -13.95 6.95
N ILE A 130 -5.13 -14.12 5.87
CA ILE A 130 -4.50 -12.97 5.19
C ILE A 130 -5.55 -12.05 4.54
N LEU A 131 -6.66 -12.61 4.07
CA LEU A 131 -7.78 -11.85 3.51
C LEU A 131 -8.55 -11.13 4.62
N THR A 132 -8.76 -11.80 5.75
CA THR A 132 -9.32 -11.19 6.96
C THR A 132 -8.46 -10.00 7.43
N PHE A 133 -7.14 -10.16 7.45
CA PHE A 133 -6.23 -9.05 7.75
C PHE A 133 -6.35 -7.90 6.74
N ALA A 134 -6.36 -8.21 5.44
CA ALA A 134 -6.50 -7.20 4.39
C ALA A 134 -7.84 -6.43 4.49
N SER A 135 -8.95 -7.10 4.81
CA SER A 135 -10.24 -6.42 5.00
C SER A 135 -10.25 -5.55 6.25
N GLN A 136 -9.63 -5.99 7.35
CA GLN A 136 -9.48 -5.19 8.57
C GLN A 136 -8.63 -3.94 8.34
N LEU A 137 -7.52 -4.07 7.61
CA LEU A 137 -6.61 -2.96 7.31
C LEU A 137 -7.24 -1.93 6.35
N LYS A 138 -8.07 -2.35 5.41
CA LYS A 138 -8.65 -1.44 4.40
C LYS A 138 -10.04 -0.94 4.75
N ALA A 139 -10.77 -1.63 5.63
CA ALA A 139 -12.18 -1.35 5.96
C ALA A 139 -13.06 -1.12 4.70
N GLY A 140 -12.75 -1.83 3.61
CA GLY A 140 -13.44 -1.71 2.32
C GLY A 140 -13.18 -0.44 1.51
N LYS A 141 -12.15 0.37 1.86
CA LYS A 141 -11.77 1.60 1.16
C LYS A 141 -10.45 1.43 0.41
N GLY A 142 -10.34 2.07 -0.77
CA GLY A 142 -9.15 2.04 -1.61
C GLY A 142 -9.01 0.74 -2.42
N LEU A 143 -7.91 0.64 -3.17
CA LEU A 143 -7.60 -0.48 -4.05
C LEU A 143 -7.03 -1.65 -3.25
N THR A 144 -7.59 -2.83 -3.52
CA THR A 144 -7.05 -4.12 -3.07
C THR A 144 -7.05 -5.06 -4.26
N ILE A 145 -5.90 -5.60 -4.61
CA ILE A 145 -5.73 -6.63 -5.63
C ILE A 145 -5.23 -7.88 -4.90
N ILE A 146 -5.98 -8.97 -4.97
CA ILE A 146 -5.60 -10.26 -4.41
C ILE A 146 -5.09 -11.13 -5.56
N THR A 147 -3.84 -11.60 -5.46
CA THR A 147 -3.22 -12.37 -6.53
C THR A 147 -2.63 -13.68 -6.05
N SER A 148 -2.84 -14.74 -6.83
CA SER A 148 -2.15 -16.02 -6.69
C SER A 148 -1.34 -16.35 -7.94
N VAL A 149 -0.17 -16.95 -7.74
CA VAL A 149 0.68 -17.46 -8.81
C VAL A 149 0.74 -18.98 -8.70
N LEU A 150 0.29 -19.68 -9.74
CA LEU A 150 0.29 -21.13 -9.86
C LEU A 150 1.44 -21.57 -10.78
N SER A 151 2.04 -22.71 -10.44
CA SER A 151 3.07 -23.33 -11.27
C SER A 151 2.40 -24.14 -12.37
N GLY A 152 2.73 -23.90 -13.64
CA GLY A 152 2.03 -24.58 -14.74
C GLY A 152 2.29 -24.00 -16.13
N ASN A 153 1.58 -24.52 -17.14
CA ASN A 153 1.56 -23.97 -18.50
C ASN A 153 0.17 -23.41 -18.83
N PHE A 154 0.08 -22.10 -19.04
CA PHE A 154 -1.18 -21.40 -19.27
C PHE A 154 -1.99 -21.93 -20.46
N GLU A 155 -1.32 -22.36 -21.53
CA GLU A 155 -1.96 -22.88 -22.75
C GLU A 155 -2.88 -24.08 -22.43
N ASN A 156 -2.42 -24.96 -21.54
CA ASN A 156 -3.13 -26.18 -21.19
C ASN A 156 -4.04 -26.00 -19.97
N GLU A 157 -3.72 -25.04 -19.09
CA GLU A 157 -4.34 -24.91 -17.76
C GLU A 157 -5.16 -23.62 -17.60
N SER A 158 -5.53 -22.97 -18.70
CA SER A 158 -6.37 -21.76 -18.68
C SER A 158 -7.70 -21.95 -17.93
N GLY A 159 -8.32 -23.13 -18.02
CA GLY A 159 -9.50 -23.50 -17.25
C GLY A 159 -9.26 -23.52 -15.73
N ILE A 160 -8.09 -24.01 -15.29
CA ILE A 160 -7.68 -24.03 -13.88
C ILE A 160 -7.48 -22.60 -13.37
N ALA A 161 -6.86 -21.72 -14.18
CA ALA A 161 -6.71 -20.31 -13.81
C ALA A 161 -8.08 -19.65 -13.54
N GLN A 162 -9.07 -19.92 -14.39
CA GLN A 162 -10.41 -19.35 -14.25
C GLN A 162 -11.15 -19.90 -13.03
N SER A 163 -11.07 -21.22 -12.79
CA SER A 163 -11.65 -21.85 -11.58
C SER A 163 -10.98 -21.35 -10.30
N ALA A 164 -9.66 -21.24 -10.28
CA ALA A 164 -8.90 -20.68 -9.16
C ALA A 164 -9.29 -19.21 -8.90
N LYS A 165 -9.50 -18.42 -9.95
CA LYS A 165 -9.97 -17.03 -9.87
C LYS A 165 -11.38 -16.95 -9.26
N GLN A 166 -12.28 -17.87 -9.60
CA GLN A 166 -13.62 -17.95 -9.00
C GLN A 166 -13.56 -18.37 -7.52
N SER A 167 -12.78 -19.40 -7.18
CA SER A 167 -12.53 -19.81 -5.78
C SER A 167 -11.98 -18.66 -4.93
N LEU A 168 -11.03 -17.90 -5.50
CA LEU A 168 -10.44 -16.74 -4.85
C LEU A 168 -11.48 -15.63 -4.61
N ARG A 169 -12.35 -15.35 -5.59
CA ARG A 169 -13.46 -14.39 -5.43
C ARG A 169 -14.43 -14.83 -4.34
N HIS A 170 -14.81 -16.10 -4.30
CA HIS A 170 -15.67 -16.62 -3.25
C HIS A 170 -15.05 -16.44 -1.85
N SER A 171 -13.75 -16.69 -1.73
CA SER A 171 -13.00 -16.46 -0.49
C SER A 171 -12.94 -14.97 -0.11
N MET A 172 -12.80 -14.08 -1.08
CA MET A 172 -12.83 -12.62 -0.85
C MET A 172 -14.19 -12.15 -0.35
N ASP A 173 -15.28 -12.63 -0.95
CA ASP A 173 -16.64 -12.27 -0.55
C ASP A 173 -16.95 -12.75 0.87
N LYS A 174 -16.53 -13.99 1.21
CA LYS A 174 -16.64 -14.54 2.57
C LYS A 174 -15.95 -13.65 3.61
N GLU A 175 -14.74 -13.17 3.30
CA GLU A 175 -13.92 -12.33 4.19
C GLU A 175 -14.22 -10.84 4.07
N LYS A 176 -15.24 -10.46 3.28
CA LYS A 176 -15.69 -9.08 3.02
C LYS A 176 -14.60 -8.17 2.44
N VAL A 177 -13.69 -8.75 1.64
CA VAL A 177 -12.64 -7.99 0.93
C VAL A 177 -13.22 -7.41 -0.35
N LYS A 178 -13.34 -6.07 -0.40
CA LYS A 178 -13.67 -5.36 -1.64
C LYS A 178 -12.40 -5.17 -2.47
N GLY A 179 -12.32 -5.80 -3.63
CA GLY A 179 -11.14 -5.73 -4.48
C GLY A 179 -11.25 -6.56 -5.75
N PHE A 180 -10.11 -6.74 -6.42
CA PHE A 180 -9.98 -7.52 -7.65
C PHE A 180 -9.19 -8.80 -7.37
N ALA A 181 -9.65 -9.92 -7.92
CA ALA A 181 -8.92 -11.19 -7.89
C ALA A 181 -8.15 -11.36 -9.19
N GLU A 182 -6.89 -11.80 -9.12
CA GLU A 182 -6.08 -12.15 -10.30
C GLU A 182 -5.34 -13.47 -10.06
N VAL A 183 -5.22 -14.31 -11.09
CA VAL A 183 -4.50 -15.58 -11.01
C VAL A 183 -3.61 -15.73 -12.22
N ILE A 184 -2.33 -15.97 -12.00
CA ILE A 184 -1.33 -16.16 -13.05
C ILE A 184 -0.82 -17.59 -13.01
N ILE A 185 -0.72 -18.22 -14.17
CA ILE A 185 -0.04 -19.51 -14.36
C ILE A 185 1.32 -19.25 -15.02
N THR A 186 2.38 -19.77 -14.44
CA THR A 186 3.75 -19.63 -14.97
C THR A 186 4.59 -20.86 -14.64
N LYS A 187 5.63 -21.12 -15.44
CA LYS A 187 6.59 -22.21 -15.18
C LYS A 187 7.46 -21.93 -13.96
N ASP A 188 7.85 -20.66 -13.75
CA ASP A 188 8.59 -20.22 -12.57
C ASP A 188 7.75 -19.23 -11.76
N VAL A 189 7.28 -19.71 -10.60
CA VAL A 189 6.49 -18.94 -9.64
C VAL A 189 7.25 -17.69 -9.17
N THR A 190 8.57 -17.75 -9.05
CA THR A 190 9.41 -16.64 -8.60
C THR A 190 9.37 -15.48 -9.60
N GLN A 191 9.49 -15.80 -10.89
CA GLN A 191 9.35 -14.81 -11.96
C GLN A 191 7.92 -14.30 -12.09
N GLY A 192 6.92 -15.18 -11.94
CA GLY A 192 5.50 -14.76 -11.92
C GLY A 192 5.19 -13.75 -10.82
N LEU A 193 5.77 -13.94 -9.62
CA LEU A 193 5.65 -12.99 -8.51
C LEU A 193 6.33 -11.65 -8.83
N SER A 194 7.50 -11.67 -9.47
CA SER A 194 8.16 -10.45 -9.94
C SER A 194 7.34 -9.70 -10.98
N HIS A 195 6.76 -10.41 -11.95
CA HIS A 195 5.94 -9.83 -13.00
C HIS A 195 4.68 -9.16 -12.44
N ILE A 196 3.94 -9.82 -11.53
CA ILE A 196 2.72 -9.21 -10.97
C ILE A 196 3.02 -7.94 -10.16
N ILE A 197 4.12 -7.90 -9.42
CA ILE A 197 4.53 -6.69 -8.67
C ILE A 197 4.83 -5.53 -9.63
N GLN A 198 5.27 -5.81 -10.85
CA GLN A 198 5.56 -4.76 -11.83
C GLN A 198 4.33 -4.33 -12.64
N THR A 199 3.42 -5.26 -12.95
CA THR A 199 2.34 -5.04 -13.92
C THR A 199 0.95 -4.91 -13.31
N ALA A 200 0.76 -5.22 -12.02
CA ALA A 200 -0.58 -5.18 -11.42
C ALA A 200 -1.13 -3.75 -11.29
N GLY A 201 -2.25 -3.52 -11.98
CA GLY A 201 -2.98 -2.25 -12.00
C GLY A 201 -3.29 -1.82 -13.43
N LEU A 202 -3.90 -0.65 -13.57
CA LEU A 202 -4.17 -0.03 -14.86
C LEU A 202 -4.00 1.50 -14.76
N GLY A 203 -3.02 2.04 -15.50
CA GLY A 203 -2.70 3.47 -15.50
C GLY A 203 -2.41 4.02 -14.10
N GLY A 204 -3.11 5.09 -13.71
CA GLY A 204 -3.01 5.68 -12.38
C GLY A 204 -3.55 4.80 -11.23
N LEU A 205 -4.36 3.78 -11.53
CA LEU A 205 -4.92 2.86 -10.54
C LEU A 205 -4.01 1.64 -10.36
N LYS A 206 -2.94 1.83 -9.59
CA LYS A 206 -1.93 0.80 -9.28
C LYS A 206 -1.74 0.60 -7.79
N HIS A 207 -1.20 -0.55 -7.43
CA HIS A 207 -0.79 -0.84 -6.06
C HIS A 207 0.47 -0.03 -5.68
N ASN A 208 0.65 0.22 -4.39
CA ASN A 208 1.87 0.83 -3.84
C ASN A 208 2.40 0.09 -2.61
N THR A 209 1.70 -0.96 -2.18
CA THR A 209 2.03 -1.78 -1.01
C THR A 209 1.83 -3.24 -1.37
N VAL A 210 2.87 -4.06 -1.23
CA VAL A 210 2.81 -5.51 -1.37
C VAL A 210 2.55 -6.10 0.01
N LEU A 211 1.52 -6.94 0.11
CA LEU A 211 1.15 -7.67 1.33
C LEU A 211 1.38 -9.17 1.10
N MET A 212 2.10 -9.83 2.01
CA MET A 212 2.27 -11.28 1.98
C MET A 212 2.33 -11.91 3.37
N ALA A 213 2.15 -13.23 3.44
CA ALA A 213 2.36 -13.99 4.68
C ALA A 213 3.84 -14.37 4.87
N TRP A 214 4.27 -14.48 6.12
CA TRP A 214 5.55 -15.10 6.47
C TRP A 214 5.62 -16.55 5.96
N PRO A 215 6.71 -16.99 5.33
CA PRO A 215 6.87 -18.37 4.87
C PRO A 215 7.12 -19.32 6.05
N ASN A 216 6.04 -19.78 6.70
CA ASN A 216 6.14 -20.75 7.80
C ASN A 216 6.86 -22.03 7.38
N LYS A 217 7.63 -22.62 8.31
CA LYS A 217 8.40 -23.86 8.11
C LYS A 217 9.38 -23.77 6.92
N TRP A 218 9.99 -22.61 6.72
CA TRP A 218 11.01 -22.45 5.68
C TRP A 218 12.29 -23.24 5.98
N ARG A 219 12.66 -23.41 7.27
CA ARG A 219 13.81 -24.24 7.73
C ARG A 219 13.70 -25.72 7.35
N HIS A 220 12.50 -26.30 7.45
CA HIS A 220 12.26 -27.73 7.22
C HIS A 220 11.83 -28.05 5.78
N SER A 221 11.75 -27.04 4.91
CA SER A 221 11.35 -27.26 3.52
C SER A 221 12.50 -27.91 2.77
N THR A 222 12.32 -29.15 2.32
CA THR A 222 13.27 -29.85 1.44
C THR A 222 13.57 -29.06 0.16
N SER A 223 12.65 -28.19 -0.26
CA SER A 223 12.85 -27.21 -1.33
C SER A 223 13.34 -25.86 -0.80
N ARG A 224 14.54 -25.45 -1.23
CA ARG A 224 15.10 -24.09 -1.08
C ARG A 224 14.18 -22.99 -1.64
N ASP A 225 13.23 -23.37 -2.47
CA ASP A 225 12.26 -22.50 -3.12
C ASP A 225 11.48 -21.54 -2.20
N LYS A 226 11.12 -21.94 -0.97
CA LYS A 226 10.21 -21.11 -0.14
C LYS A 226 10.83 -19.79 0.30
N HIS A 227 12.05 -19.82 0.82
CA HIS A 227 12.74 -18.60 1.22
C HIS A 227 13.18 -17.80 -0.02
N ASN A 228 13.61 -18.48 -1.09
CA ASN A 228 13.95 -17.81 -2.35
C ASN A 228 12.78 -17.00 -2.94
N ARG A 229 11.57 -17.57 -2.93
CA ARG A 229 10.35 -16.86 -3.37
C ARG A 229 10.05 -15.65 -2.48
N PHE A 230 10.18 -15.79 -1.17
CA PHE A 230 10.00 -14.69 -0.22
C PHE A 230 11.02 -13.56 -0.48
N LEU A 231 12.30 -13.89 -0.58
CA LEU A 231 13.36 -12.92 -0.82
C LEU A 231 13.24 -12.26 -2.20
N SER A 232 12.79 -13.00 -3.21
CA SER A 232 12.47 -12.43 -4.53
C SER A 232 11.35 -11.38 -4.43
N VAL A 233 10.29 -11.63 -3.65
CA VAL A 233 9.24 -10.65 -3.41
C VAL A 233 9.78 -9.42 -2.66
N VAL A 234 10.61 -9.60 -1.64
CA VAL A 234 11.25 -8.49 -0.91
C VAL A 234 12.08 -7.61 -1.87
N ARG A 235 12.91 -8.24 -2.71
CA ARG A 235 13.73 -7.54 -3.72
C ARG A 235 12.88 -6.83 -4.76
N SER A 236 11.89 -7.52 -5.32
CA SER A 236 11.01 -6.99 -6.36
C SER A 236 10.17 -5.82 -5.84
N SER A 237 9.67 -5.91 -4.61
CA SER A 237 8.90 -4.82 -3.97
C SER A 237 9.77 -3.58 -3.75
N THR A 238 11.01 -3.79 -3.26
CA THR A 238 11.99 -2.71 -3.09
C THR A 238 12.34 -2.05 -4.42
N ALA A 239 12.61 -2.85 -5.47
CA ALA A 239 12.91 -2.35 -6.81
C ALA A 239 11.73 -1.60 -7.44
N ALA A 240 10.50 -2.05 -7.19
CA ALA A 240 9.27 -1.40 -7.65
C ALA A 240 8.93 -0.11 -6.86
N ASN A 241 9.71 0.24 -5.83
CA ASN A 241 9.40 1.32 -4.88
C ASN A 241 8.00 1.15 -4.24
N ALA A 242 7.64 -0.09 -3.90
CA ALA A 242 6.43 -0.41 -3.17
C ALA A 242 6.75 -0.72 -1.71
N ALA A 243 5.92 -0.24 -0.79
CA ALA A 243 6.00 -0.65 0.61
C ALA A 243 5.76 -2.16 0.72
N LEU A 244 6.40 -2.83 1.67
CA LEU A 244 6.20 -4.25 1.93
C LEU A 244 5.60 -4.44 3.32
N ILE A 245 4.54 -5.25 3.40
CA ILE A 245 3.91 -5.68 4.65
C ILE A 245 3.94 -7.21 4.69
N VAL A 246 4.52 -7.76 5.76
CA VAL A 246 4.60 -9.20 5.99
C VAL A 246 3.93 -9.55 7.30
N ALA A 247 2.90 -10.39 7.22
CA ALA A 247 2.17 -10.85 8.40
C ALA A 247 2.69 -12.23 8.87
N LYS A 248 3.15 -12.30 10.12
CA LYS A 248 3.56 -13.53 10.82
C LYS A 248 2.54 -13.86 11.91
N GLY A 249 2.32 -15.15 12.15
CA GLY A 249 1.32 -15.60 13.16
C GLY A 249 -0.13 -15.50 12.70
N LEU A 250 -0.38 -15.53 11.38
CA LEU A 250 -1.73 -15.40 10.80
C LEU A 250 -2.75 -16.43 11.32
N ASN A 251 -2.30 -17.59 11.81
CA ASN A 251 -3.20 -18.59 12.40
C ASN A 251 -3.88 -18.08 13.68
N MET A 252 -3.24 -17.17 14.41
CA MET A 252 -3.75 -16.53 15.62
C MET A 252 -4.51 -15.21 15.32
N TRP A 253 -4.69 -14.87 14.04
CA TRP A 253 -5.34 -13.62 13.63
C TRP A 253 -6.84 -13.65 13.94
N PRO A 254 -7.40 -12.58 14.55
CA PRO A 254 -8.81 -12.53 14.92
C PRO A 254 -9.73 -12.60 13.70
N GLU A 255 -10.92 -13.16 13.90
CA GLU A 255 -12.00 -13.06 12.92
C GLU A 255 -12.54 -11.63 12.85
N ASN A 256 -13.23 -11.32 11.77
CA ASN A 256 -13.85 -10.02 11.59
C ASN A 256 -14.87 -9.69 12.69
N ASN A 257 -15.54 -10.68 13.28
CA ASN A 257 -16.56 -10.48 14.31
C ASN A 257 -15.99 -10.35 15.73
N ASP A 258 -14.72 -10.72 15.91
CA ASP A 258 -14.08 -10.68 17.23
C ASP A 258 -13.86 -9.23 17.67
N ARG A 259 -13.82 -9.02 18.99
CA ARG A 259 -13.40 -7.76 19.61
C ARG A 259 -12.20 -8.06 20.51
N LEU A 260 -11.05 -7.51 20.16
CA LEU A 260 -9.85 -7.61 20.95
C LEU A 260 -9.75 -6.41 21.91
N GLY A 261 -9.41 -6.70 23.16
CA GLY A 261 -8.96 -5.71 24.14
C GLY A 261 -7.48 -5.97 24.46
N GLY A 262 -6.72 -4.90 24.66
CA GLY A 262 -5.28 -4.97 24.98
C GLY A 262 -4.50 -3.86 24.29
N ASN A 263 -3.25 -4.12 23.94
CA ASN A 263 -2.36 -3.12 23.33
C ASN A 263 -1.95 -3.53 21.91
N ILE A 264 -1.80 -2.54 21.04
CA ILE A 264 -1.06 -2.65 19.78
C ILE A 264 0.25 -1.89 19.98
N ASP A 265 1.35 -2.63 19.89
CA ASP A 265 2.68 -2.10 20.16
C ASP A 265 3.42 -1.86 18.86
N ILE A 266 3.86 -0.62 18.66
CA ILE A 266 4.54 -0.16 17.46
C ILE A 266 6.00 0.08 17.82
N TRP A 267 6.90 -0.73 17.29
CA TRP A 267 8.33 -0.58 17.45
C TRP A 267 8.92 0.15 16.25
N TRP A 268 9.14 1.44 16.43
CA TRP A 268 9.80 2.28 15.45
C TRP A 268 11.31 2.29 15.67
N ILE A 269 12.00 1.43 14.91
CA ILE A 269 13.46 1.31 14.96
C ILE A 269 14.05 2.10 13.79
N VAL A 270 14.52 3.33 14.04
CA VAL A 270 15.22 4.21 13.07
C VAL A 270 14.37 4.69 11.88
N HIS A 271 13.84 3.80 11.04
CA HIS A 271 13.21 4.12 9.75
C HIS A 271 11.69 3.84 9.72
N ASP A 272 11.02 4.38 8.69
CA ASP A 272 9.62 4.09 8.33
C ASP A 272 8.54 4.37 9.41
N GLY A 273 8.86 5.17 10.43
CA GLY A 273 7.96 5.44 11.57
C GLY A 273 6.56 5.91 11.16
N GLY A 274 6.46 6.76 10.13
CA GLY A 274 5.17 7.21 9.61
C GLY A 274 4.29 6.06 9.11
N LEU A 275 4.86 5.09 8.38
CA LEU A 275 4.14 3.92 7.88
C LEU A 275 3.68 3.04 9.04
N LEU A 276 4.55 2.77 10.02
CA LEU A 276 4.22 1.94 11.19
C LEU A 276 3.07 2.52 12.01
N ILE A 277 3.16 3.83 12.31
CA ILE A 277 2.11 4.57 13.02
C ILE A 277 0.80 4.55 12.22
N LEU A 278 0.87 4.71 10.89
CA LEU A 278 -0.31 4.66 10.03
C LEU A 278 -0.97 3.29 10.06
N LEU A 279 -0.20 2.19 10.01
CA LEU A 279 -0.74 0.83 10.08
C LEU A 279 -1.43 0.57 11.42
N GLY A 280 -0.80 0.94 12.53
CA GLY A 280 -1.39 0.81 13.87
C GLY A 280 -2.67 1.64 14.01
N TYR A 281 -2.64 2.89 13.58
CA TYR A 281 -3.80 3.80 13.62
C TYR A 281 -4.96 3.30 12.75
N VAL A 282 -4.70 2.90 11.50
CA VAL A 282 -5.76 2.43 10.61
C VAL A 282 -6.40 1.15 11.14
N LEU A 283 -5.59 0.23 11.68
CA LEU A 283 -6.12 -0.97 12.33
C LEU A 283 -6.96 -0.62 13.57
N SER A 284 -6.52 0.31 14.42
CA SER A 284 -7.28 0.71 15.62
C SER A 284 -8.63 1.36 15.30
N GLN A 285 -8.87 1.82 14.07
CA GLN A 285 -10.21 2.27 13.65
C GLN A 285 -11.18 1.12 13.34
N HIS A 286 -10.68 -0.08 13.06
CA HIS A 286 -11.52 -1.24 12.76
C HIS A 286 -12.19 -1.78 14.03
N ARG A 287 -13.45 -2.25 13.91
CA ARG A 287 -14.26 -2.74 15.05
C ARG A 287 -13.57 -3.78 15.94
N THR A 288 -12.73 -4.62 15.34
CA THR A 288 -11.99 -5.69 16.02
C THR A 288 -10.91 -5.16 16.94
N TRP A 289 -10.27 -4.05 16.57
CA TRP A 289 -9.11 -3.48 17.24
C TRP A 289 -9.41 -2.16 17.95
N LYS A 290 -10.66 -1.67 17.85
CA LYS A 290 -11.10 -0.38 18.40
C LYS A 290 -10.89 -0.24 19.91
N SER A 291 -10.95 -1.35 20.65
CA SER A 291 -10.72 -1.36 22.09
C SER A 291 -9.23 -1.52 22.47
N CYS A 292 -8.33 -1.61 21.48
CA CYS A 292 -6.90 -1.71 21.74
C CYS A 292 -6.26 -0.32 21.89
N LYS A 293 -5.36 -0.18 22.86
CA LYS A 293 -4.57 1.04 23.07
C LYS A 293 -3.29 0.99 22.23
N LEU A 294 -2.91 2.10 21.62
CA LEU A 294 -1.67 2.21 20.86
C LEU A 294 -0.51 2.56 21.81
N ARG A 295 0.61 1.84 21.69
CA ARG A 295 1.89 2.18 22.35
C ARG A 295 2.96 2.28 21.28
N VAL A 296 3.74 3.35 21.29
CA VAL A 296 4.84 3.60 20.36
C VAL A 296 6.15 3.53 21.13
N PHE A 297 6.96 2.53 20.80
CA PHE A 297 8.31 2.35 21.29
C PHE A 297 9.27 2.87 20.22
N THR A 298 10.12 3.84 20.57
CA THR A 298 11.16 4.34 19.68
C THR A 298 12.53 4.07 20.29
N VAL A 299 13.50 3.71 19.45
CA VAL A 299 14.86 3.38 19.88
C VAL A 299 15.75 4.61 19.69
N ALA A 300 16.34 5.08 20.78
CA ALA A 300 17.32 6.16 20.79
C ALA A 300 18.73 5.61 21.04
N GLN A 301 19.74 6.21 20.41
CA GLN A 301 21.14 5.89 20.70
C GLN A 301 21.58 6.63 21.96
N LEU A 302 22.66 6.18 22.61
CA LEU A 302 23.17 6.79 23.85
C LEU A 302 23.61 8.26 23.68
N GLU A 303 23.91 8.67 22.45
CA GLU A 303 24.29 10.05 22.10
C GLU A 303 23.07 10.96 21.88
N ASP A 304 21.88 10.39 21.69
CA ASP A 304 20.66 11.13 21.43
C ASP A 304 20.01 11.65 22.72
N ASN A 305 19.35 12.81 22.63
CA ASN A 305 18.53 13.31 23.74
C ASN A 305 17.17 12.59 23.77
N SER A 306 17.10 11.48 24.52
CA SER A 306 15.90 10.65 24.65
C SER A 306 14.69 11.41 25.20
N VAL A 307 14.89 12.36 26.12
CA VAL A 307 13.82 13.19 26.70
C VAL A 307 13.22 14.13 25.66
N GLN A 308 14.06 14.77 24.84
CA GLN A 308 13.59 15.65 23.77
C GLN A 308 12.88 14.85 22.67
N MET A 309 13.44 13.71 22.26
CA MET A 309 12.83 12.82 21.28
C MET A 309 11.42 12.36 21.71
N LYS A 310 11.25 12.02 22.99
CA LYS A 310 9.93 11.69 23.56
C LYS A 310 8.95 12.84 23.41
N LYS A 311 9.33 14.05 23.83
CA LYS A 311 8.46 15.24 23.76
C LYS A 311 8.07 15.59 22.33
N ASP A 312 9.02 15.51 21.40
CA ASP A 312 8.76 15.81 19.99
C ASP A 312 7.82 14.80 19.35
N LEU A 313 7.96 13.51 19.69
CA LEU A 313 7.07 12.46 19.22
C LEU A 313 5.66 12.57 19.83
N GLU A 314 5.55 12.88 21.12
CA GLU A 314 4.25 13.16 21.77
C GLU A 314 3.56 14.37 21.12
N LYS A 315 4.31 15.45 20.85
CA LYS A 315 3.80 16.63 20.16
C LYS A 315 3.36 16.31 18.72
N PHE A 316 4.14 15.49 18.01
CA PHE A 316 3.80 15.04 16.66
C PHE A 316 2.48 14.26 16.64
N LEU A 317 2.31 13.29 17.54
CA LEU A 317 1.07 12.50 17.66
C LEU A 317 -0.12 13.36 18.10
N TYR A 318 0.10 14.33 18.98
CA TYR A 318 -0.92 15.29 19.40
C TYR A 318 -1.46 16.11 18.22
N HIS A 319 -0.59 16.65 17.37
CA HIS A 319 -0.99 17.38 16.16
C HIS A 319 -1.77 16.51 15.17
N LEU A 320 -1.49 15.20 15.15
CA LEU A 320 -2.19 14.21 14.33
C LEU A 320 -3.46 13.66 14.98
N ARG A 321 -3.74 14.01 16.25
CA ARG A 321 -4.86 13.50 17.05
C ARG A 321 -4.83 11.98 17.21
N ILE A 322 -3.64 11.40 17.29
CA ILE A 322 -3.45 9.96 17.55
C ILE A 322 -3.18 9.79 19.04
N GLU A 323 -4.11 9.12 19.73
CA GLU A 323 -3.93 8.78 21.15
C GLU A 323 -3.05 7.52 21.26
N ALA A 324 -1.76 7.73 21.55
CA ALA A 324 -0.82 6.65 21.81
C ALA A 324 0.15 7.02 22.93
N VAL A 325 0.56 6.02 23.70
CA VAL A 325 1.59 6.16 24.75
C VAL A 325 2.97 6.05 24.10
N VAL A 326 3.86 7.02 24.33
CA VAL A 326 5.21 7.02 23.79
C VAL A 326 6.23 6.60 24.84
N GLU A 327 7.07 5.63 24.50
CA GLU A 327 8.21 5.19 25.31
C GLU A 327 9.49 5.18 24.46
N VAL A 328 10.54 5.80 24.97
CA VAL A 328 11.86 5.83 24.33
C VAL A 328 12.74 4.80 25.02
N ILE A 329 13.36 3.93 24.24
CA ILE A 329 14.25 2.88 24.73
C ILE A 329 15.65 3.22 24.26
N GLU A 330 16.56 3.39 25.22
CA GLU A 330 17.97 3.63 24.95
C GLU A 330 18.66 2.29 24.68
N MET A 331 19.34 2.19 23.53
CA MET A 331 20.08 1.00 23.14
C MET A 331 21.47 1.39 22.62
N SER A 332 22.43 0.47 22.76
CA SER A 332 23.76 0.68 22.21
C SER A 332 23.77 0.51 20.68
N ASP A 333 24.71 1.16 20.00
CA ASP A 333 24.84 1.08 18.54
C ASP A 333 25.03 -0.35 18.02
N THR A 334 25.69 -1.19 18.81
CA THR A 334 25.85 -2.61 18.48
C THR A 334 24.52 -3.34 18.43
N ASP A 335 23.53 -2.90 19.20
CA ASP A 335 22.21 -3.54 19.32
C ASP A 335 21.20 -3.01 18.28
N VAL A 336 21.57 -2.01 17.48
CA VAL A 336 20.71 -1.46 16.40
C VAL A 336 21.42 -1.50 15.03
N SER A 337 22.64 -2.05 14.98
CA SER A 337 23.53 -2.07 13.82
C SER A 337 22.88 -2.57 12.52
N ALA A 338 21.97 -3.55 12.59
CA ALA A 338 21.27 -4.09 11.42
C ALA A 338 20.31 -3.08 10.75
N TYR A 339 19.83 -2.08 11.51
CA TYR A 339 18.93 -1.03 11.04
C TYR A 339 19.68 0.25 10.68
N THR A 340 20.78 0.56 11.37
CA THR A 340 21.60 1.76 11.09
C THR A 340 22.55 1.57 9.92
N TYR A 341 22.97 0.33 9.60
CA TYR A 341 23.93 0.06 8.53
C TYR A 341 23.54 0.66 7.16
N GLU A 342 22.26 0.60 6.77
CA GLU A 342 21.82 1.22 5.50
C GLU A 342 21.97 2.75 5.53
N ARG A 343 21.72 3.38 6.68
CA ARG A 343 21.90 4.83 6.88
C ARG A 343 23.37 5.22 6.81
N THR A 344 24.25 4.44 7.43
CA THR A 344 25.71 4.66 7.40
C THR A 344 26.24 4.50 5.99
N VAL A 345 25.87 3.44 5.27
CA VAL A 345 26.30 3.22 3.88
C VAL A 345 25.76 4.29 2.93
N LEU A 346 24.50 4.74 3.08
CA LEU A 346 23.95 5.81 2.25
C LEU A 346 24.55 7.19 2.59
N MET A 347 24.87 7.43 3.86
CA MET A 347 25.63 8.61 4.29
C MET A 347 27.04 8.55 3.74
N GLU A 348 27.75 7.44 3.86
CA GLU A 348 29.09 7.23 3.27
C GLU A 348 29.07 7.36 1.75
N GLN A 349 28.06 6.83 1.05
CA GLN A 349 27.91 7.02 -0.39
C GLN A 349 27.63 8.50 -0.75
N ARG A 350 26.80 9.21 0.05
CA ARG A 350 26.61 10.66 -0.12
C ARG A 350 27.88 11.44 0.16
N THR A 351 28.62 11.08 1.21
CA THR A 351 29.88 11.71 1.61
C THR A 351 30.99 11.41 0.62
N GLN A 352 31.07 10.21 0.06
CA GLN A 352 32.01 9.83 -1.00
C GLN A 352 31.70 10.56 -2.31
N VAL A 353 30.43 10.74 -2.66
CA VAL A 353 30.04 11.58 -3.82
C VAL A 353 30.38 13.05 -3.56
N LEU A 354 30.22 13.54 -2.32
CA LEU A 354 30.62 14.90 -1.93
C LEU A 354 32.16 15.08 -1.87
N GLN A 355 32.89 14.07 -1.42
CA GLN A 355 34.37 14.03 -1.38
C GLN A 355 34.97 13.83 -2.78
N ALA A 356 34.30 13.10 -3.68
CA ALA A 356 34.70 13.00 -5.09
C ALA A 356 34.63 14.35 -5.83
N TYR A 357 33.88 15.32 -5.30
CA TYR A 357 33.86 16.71 -5.77
C TYR A 357 34.86 17.63 -5.04
N GLY A 358 35.56 17.14 -4.01
CA GLY A 358 36.47 17.92 -3.18
C GLY A 358 37.74 17.14 -2.84
N ASN A 359 38.70 17.19 -3.76
CA ASN A 359 40.11 16.80 -3.64
C ASN A 359 40.49 15.31 -3.54
N GLU A 360 41.39 14.94 -4.46
CA GLU A 360 42.37 13.87 -4.33
C GLU A 360 43.21 14.07 -3.06
N LEU A 361 43.13 13.16 -2.09
CA LEU A 361 44.26 12.55 -1.38
C LEU A 361 43.77 11.66 -0.21
N SER A 362 44.51 10.56 0.00
CA SER A 362 44.49 9.59 1.10
C SER A 362 43.37 8.52 1.11
N VAL A 363 43.70 7.39 0.48
CA VAL A 363 43.07 6.09 0.75
C VAL A 363 43.59 5.61 2.11
N ILE A 364 42.74 5.66 3.14
CA ILE A 364 42.99 4.94 4.40
C ILE A 364 42.31 3.57 4.29
N ASN A 365 43.10 2.53 4.50
CA ASN A 365 42.70 1.12 4.56
C ASN A 365 41.51 0.91 5.50
N SER A 366 40.34 0.59 4.96
CA SER A 366 39.29 -0.11 5.70
C SER A 366 39.67 -1.59 5.77
N ALA A 367 40.04 -2.07 6.96
CA ALA A 367 40.29 -3.49 7.19
C ALA A 367 39.07 -4.32 6.72
N GLU A 368 39.31 -5.31 5.87
CA GLU A 368 38.28 -6.26 5.42
C GLU A 368 37.75 -7.06 6.63
N ILE A 369 36.58 -6.65 7.14
CA ILE A 369 35.86 -7.41 8.16
C ILE A 369 35.44 -8.75 7.54
N LYS A 370 35.84 -9.86 8.18
CA LYS A 370 35.47 -11.20 7.72
C LYS A 370 33.94 -11.39 7.77
N PRO A 371 33.34 -12.03 6.74
CA PRO A 371 31.88 -12.16 6.64
C PRO A 371 31.23 -12.88 7.83
N ASP A 372 31.93 -13.82 8.48
CA ASP A 372 31.40 -14.58 9.60
C ASP A 372 31.26 -13.74 10.88
N GLU A 373 32.18 -12.82 11.16
CA GLU A 373 32.09 -11.92 12.33
C GLU A 373 30.90 -10.95 12.20
N LEU A 374 30.62 -10.46 10.99
CA LEU A 374 29.48 -9.59 10.72
C LEU A 374 28.15 -10.32 10.97
N ASN A 375 28.06 -11.58 10.56
CA ASN A 375 26.86 -12.41 10.76
C ASN A 375 26.60 -12.67 12.24
N VAL A 376 27.63 -13.02 13.02
CA VAL A 376 27.52 -13.24 14.47
C VAL A 376 27.07 -11.97 15.18
N ARG A 377 27.63 -10.81 14.83
CA ARG A 377 27.20 -9.52 15.39
C ARG A 377 25.73 -9.23 15.10
N ARG A 378 25.28 -9.41 13.86
CA ARG A 378 23.86 -9.21 13.50
C ARG A 378 22.93 -10.15 14.26
N MET A 379 23.33 -11.40 14.49
CA MET A 379 22.50 -12.33 15.27
C MET A 379 22.39 -11.89 16.72
N HIS A 380 23.49 -11.50 17.35
CA HIS A 380 23.48 -10.99 18.71
C HIS A 380 22.62 -9.72 18.85
N THR A 381 22.67 -8.83 17.85
CA THR A 381 21.76 -7.68 17.73
C THR A 381 20.28 -8.11 17.73
N ALA A 382 19.91 -9.10 16.92
CA ALA A 382 18.53 -9.60 16.85
C ALA A 382 18.05 -10.17 18.19
N VAL A 383 18.90 -10.94 18.88
CA VAL A 383 18.56 -11.54 20.18
C VAL A 383 18.29 -10.45 21.21
N ARG A 384 19.21 -9.49 21.37
CA ARG A 384 19.06 -8.41 22.35
C ARG A 384 17.84 -7.54 22.08
N LEU A 385 17.59 -7.21 20.80
CA LEU A 385 16.42 -6.44 20.43
C LEU A 385 15.13 -7.22 20.71
N ASN A 386 15.10 -8.52 20.42
CA ASN A 386 13.94 -9.36 20.72
C ASN A 386 13.68 -9.47 22.23
N GLU A 387 14.72 -9.60 23.07
CA GLU A 387 14.57 -9.64 24.53
C GLU A 387 13.86 -8.39 25.07
N HIS A 388 14.21 -7.21 24.56
CA HIS A 388 13.55 -5.95 24.89
C HIS A 388 12.09 -5.93 24.41
N ILE A 389 11.84 -6.40 23.17
CA ILE A 389 10.50 -6.48 22.60
C ILE A 389 9.60 -7.38 23.45
N ILE A 390 10.06 -8.58 23.78
CA ILE A 390 9.31 -9.56 24.57
C ILE A 390 9.02 -8.99 25.97
N THR A 391 10.01 -8.41 26.64
CA THR A 391 9.85 -7.91 28.01
C THR A 391 8.73 -6.86 28.12
N LYS A 392 8.54 -6.03 27.08
CA LYS A 392 7.52 -4.98 27.05
C LYS A 392 6.22 -5.38 26.34
N SER A 393 6.30 -6.29 25.38
CA SER A 393 5.25 -6.55 24.38
C SER A 393 4.75 -8.00 24.35
N HIS A 394 5.20 -8.89 25.24
CA HIS A 394 4.75 -10.28 25.30
C HIS A 394 3.23 -10.43 25.42
N SER A 395 2.57 -9.58 26.22
CA SER A 395 1.11 -9.60 26.41
C SER A 395 0.33 -8.76 25.37
N SER A 396 1.03 -8.15 24.41
CA SER A 396 0.41 -7.33 23.38
C SER A 396 -0.45 -8.18 22.44
N LYS A 397 -1.50 -7.58 21.88
CA LYS A 397 -2.34 -8.28 20.90
C LYS A 397 -1.73 -8.23 19.51
N LEU A 398 -0.90 -7.24 19.22
CA LEU A 398 -0.24 -7.07 17.94
C LEU A 398 1.06 -6.30 18.15
N VAL A 399 2.15 -6.81 17.58
CA VAL A 399 3.41 -6.08 17.48
C VAL A 399 3.63 -5.67 16.02
N ILE A 400 3.84 -4.39 15.78
CA ILE A 400 4.20 -3.83 14.47
C ILE A 400 5.66 -3.40 14.55
N ILE A 401 6.52 -4.00 13.73
CA ILE A 401 7.95 -3.69 13.70
C ILE A 401 8.39 -3.36 12.26
N ASN A 402 9.45 -2.59 12.10
CA ASN A 402 10.06 -2.43 10.79
C ASN A 402 10.89 -3.67 10.41
N MET A 403 10.77 -4.07 9.15
CA MET A 403 11.60 -5.14 8.57
C MET A 403 12.98 -4.58 8.24
N PRO A 404 14.07 -5.26 8.64
CA PRO A 404 15.43 -4.83 8.33
C PRO A 404 15.73 -4.88 6.82
N GLY A 405 16.82 -4.20 6.44
CA GLY A 405 17.33 -4.22 5.08
C GLY A 405 17.83 -5.59 4.62
N ILE A 406 17.46 -5.98 3.40
CA ILE A 406 18.04 -7.17 2.74
C ILE A 406 19.52 -6.91 2.41
N PRO A 407 20.43 -7.88 2.60
CA PRO A 407 21.84 -7.71 2.22
C PRO A 407 21.99 -7.36 0.73
N ARG A 408 22.81 -6.33 0.42
CA ARG A 408 23.08 -5.92 -0.97
C ARG A 408 23.96 -6.91 -1.74
N LYS A 409 24.95 -7.52 -1.08
CA LYS A 409 25.82 -8.55 -1.67
C LYS A 409 25.25 -9.93 -1.38
N ILE A 410 24.94 -10.69 -2.43
CA ILE A 410 24.46 -12.07 -2.32
C ILE A 410 25.70 -12.96 -2.18
N THR A 411 26.13 -13.21 -0.95
CA THR A 411 27.12 -14.25 -0.66
C THR A 411 26.41 -15.56 -0.32
N PRO A 412 27.03 -16.73 -0.56
CA PRO A 412 26.49 -18.01 -0.11
C PRO A 412 26.11 -17.95 1.37
N GLY A 413 24.86 -18.29 1.70
CA GLY A 413 24.35 -18.29 3.08
C GLY A 413 23.82 -16.94 3.61
N SER A 414 24.10 -15.80 2.94
CA SER A 414 23.58 -14.48 3.38
C SER A 414 22.05 -14.40 3.42
N GLU A 415 21.39 -15.06 2.47
CA GLU A 415 19.93 -15.16 2.38
C GLU A 415 19.34 -15.94 3.55
N THR A 416 19.96 -17.07 3.91
CA THR A 416 19.59 -17.85 5.09
C THR A 416 19.80 -17.05 6.36
N ASN A 417 20.93 -16.37 6.50
CA ASN A 417 21.23 -15.53 7.68
C ASN A 417 20.22 -14.40 7.84
N TYR A 418 19.76 -13.80 6.75
CA TYR A 418 18.70 -12.79 6.80
C TYR A 418 17.36 -13.37 7.29
N MET A 419 16.99 -14.56 6.81
CA MET A 419 15.79 -15.25 7.27
C MET A 419 15.89 -15.63 8.75
N GLU A 420 17.04 -16.14 9.19
CA GLU A 420 17.30 -16.45 10.59
C GLU A 420 17.24 -15.20 11.49
N PHE A 421 17.79 -14.07 11.02
CA PHE A 421 17.75 -12.82 11.76
C PHE A 421 16.30 -12.39 12.05
N ILE A 422 15.43 -12.45 11.03
CA ILE A 422 14.01 -12.11 11.20
C ILE A 422 13.30 -13.11 12.11
N GLU A 423 13.62 -14.40 11.99
CA GLU A 423 13.02 -15.43 12.83
C GLU A 423 13.33 -15.20 14.31
N VAL A 424 14.61 -14.96 14.64
CA VAL A 424 15.10 -14.64 16.00
C VAL A 424 14.51 -13.33 16.51
N LEU A 425 14.45 -12.30 15.67
CA LEU A 425 13.89 -10.99 16.04
C LEU A 425 12.41 -11.06 16.45
N THR A 426 11.67 -12.02 15.89
CA THR A 426 10.22 -12.15 16.07
C THR A 426 9.82 -13.40 16.82
N GLU A 427 10.78 -14.06 17.48
CA GLU A 427 10.55 -15.27 18.26
C GLU A 427 9.79 -14.93 19.54
N GLY A 428 8.86 -15.79 19.96
CA GLY A 428 8.06 -15.58 21.18
C GLY A 428 6.90 -14.58 21.05
N LEU A 429 6.66 -14.01 19.87
CA LEU A 429 5.55 -13.09 19.62
C LEU A 429 4.40 -13.77 18.87
N GLU A 430 3.15 -13.60 19.34
CA GLU A 430 1.99 -14.28 18.76
C GLU A 430 1.60 -13.75 17.37
N ARG A 431 1.48 -12.42 17.23
CA ARG A 431 1.03 -11.73 16.02
C ARG A 431 1.97 -10.58 15.71
N VAL A 432 2.65 -10.67 14.57
CA VAL A 432 3.63 -9.67 14.16
C VAL A 432 3.34 -9.19 12.75
N ILE A 433 3.28 -7.88 12.58
CA ILE A 433 3.34 -7.23 11.28
C ILE A 433 4.74 -6.63 11.13
N MET A 434 5.44 -7.09 10.10
CA MET A 434 6.69 -6.49 9.68
C MET A 434 6.41 -5.58 8.49
N ALA A 435 6.83 -4.32 8.56
CA ALA A 435 6.62 -3.35 7.49
C ALA A 435 7.93 -2.71 7.03
N ARG A 436 8.05 -2.43 5.74
CA ARG A 436 9.18 -1.70 5.15
C ARG A 436 8.64 -0.67 4.16
N GLY A 437 9.06 0.58 4.31
CA GLY A 437 8.76 1.64 3.35
C GLY A 437 9.66 1.57 2.12
N ALA A 438 9.19 2.17 1.03
CA ALA A 438 9.99 2.42 -0.17
C ALA A 438 10.81 3.72 -0.08
N GLY A 439 10.64 4.51 0.98
CA GLY A 439 11.33 5.79 1.20
C GLY A 439 10.66 6.98 0.51
N ARG A 440 9.45 6.79 -0.04
CA ARG A 440 8.65 7.84 -0.71
C ARG A 440 7.34 8.14 0.02
N GLU A 441 7.06 7.42 1.09
CA GLU A 441 5.87 7.54 1.91
C GLU A 441 5.93 8.83 2.73
N VAL A 442 5.26 9.87 2.24
CA VAL A 442 5.02 11.08 3.04
C VAL A 442 3.58 11.04 3.54
N ILE A 443 3.44 10.98 4.86
CA ILE A 443 2.15 10.89 5.54
C ILE A 443 1.98 12.18 6.35
N THR A 444 1.21 13.11 5.81
CA THR A 444 0.90 14.37 6.51
C THR A 444 -0.47 14.36 7.19
N ILE A 445 -1.38 13.47 6.78
CA ILE A 445 -2.75 13.38 7.32
C ILE A 445 -3.11 11.92 7.62
N PHE A 446 -3.46 11.67 8.88
CA PHE A 446 -4.02 10.43 9.38
C PHE A 446 -5.54 10.64 9.52
N SER A 447 -6.34 10.02 8.64
CA SER A 447 -7.81 10.16 8.63
C SER A 447 -8.49 8.80 8.57
#